data_AF-A0A846CG34-F1
#
_entry.id   AF-A0A846CG34-F1
#
_cell.length_a   1.000
_cell.length_b   1.000
_cell.length_c   1.000
_cell.angle_alpha   90.00
_cell.angle_beta   90.00
_cell.angle_gamma   90.00
#
_symmetry.space_group_name_H-M   'P 1'
#
loop_
_entity.id
_entity.type
_entity.pdbx_description
1 polymer ?
#
loop_
_entity_poly.entity_id
_entity_poly.type
_entity_poly.pdbx_seq_one_letter_code
_entity_poly.pdbx_strand_id
1 'polypeptide(L)'
;RSITWAGHGDDYKRTAEYAQEGTLIYDDVSGYEFEEFAKKLKPDLIASGIKEKYVFQKMGMPFRQMHSWDYSGPYHGYDGFAIFARDMDLALNSPTWNLIKAPWKQAS
;
A
#
# COMPACT_ATOMS: atom_id res chain seq x y z
N ARG A 1 8.52 -0.55 3.19
CA ARG A 1 7.19 -0.62 3.85
C ARG A 1 6.55 -1.95 3.44
N SER A 2 6.62 -2.98 4.29
CA SER A 2 6.14 -4.34 3.97
C SER A 2 5.20 -4.81 5.09
N ILE A 3 4.06 -5.38 4.70
CA ILE A 3 2.98 -5.87 5.58
C ILE A 3 2.94 -7.40 5.44
N THR A 4 2.95 -8.13 6.55
CA THR A 4 2.81 -9.59 6.59
C THR A 4 1.56 -9.94 7.40
N TRP A 5 0.63 -10.68 6.80
CA TRP A 5 -0.70 -10.95 7.36
C TRP A 5 -0.81 -12.26 8.16
N ALA A 6 0.26 -13.06 8.24
CA ALA A 6 0.31 -14.30 9.03
C ALA A 6 1.75 -14.83 9.14
N GLY A 7 2.64 -14.11 9.83
CA GLY A 7 3.98 -14.63 10.12
C GLY A 7 3.93 -15.59 11.31
N HIS A 8 4.59 -16.75 11.25
CA HIS A 8 4.93 -17.47 12.48
C HIS A 8 6.09 -16.74 13.19
N GLY A 9 6.38 -17.08 14.46
CA GLY A 9 7.45 -16.43 15.25
C GLY A 9 8.81 -16.28 14.56
N ASP A 10 9.14 -17.16 13.61
CA ASP A 10 10.36 -17.08 12.80
C ASP A 10 10.27 -16.11 11.61
N ASP A 11 9.08 -15.90 11.04
CA ASP A 11 8.87 -14.91 9.98
C ASP A 11 8.99 -13.49 10.54
N TYR A 12 8.59 -13.29 11.80
CA TYR A 12 8.80 -12.02 12.50
C TYR A 12 10.27 -11.70 12.68
N LYS A 13 11.10 -12.68 13.06
CA LYS A 13 12.55 -12.47 13.21
C LYS A 13 13.20 -12.09 11.88
N ARG A 14 12.87 -12.82 10.81
CA ARG A 14 13.37 -12.50 9.47
C ARG A 14 12.89 -11.13 9.01
N THR A 15 11.62 -10.81 9.22
CA THR A 15 11.06 -9.50 8.84
C THR A 15 11.69 -8.37 9.65
N ALA A 16 11.97 -8.58 10.93
CA ALA A 16 12.66 -7.62 11.78
C ALA A 16 14.10 -7.35 11.31
N GLU A 17 14.80 -8.35 10.77
CA GLU A 17 16.13 -8.17 10.17
C GLU A 17 16.09 -7.34 8.86
N TYR A 18 15.02 -7.45 8.08
CA TYR A 18 14.81 -6.64 6.87
C TYR A 18 14.16 -5.28 7.14
N ALA A 19 13.58 -5.08 8.33
CA ALA A 19 12.90 -3.87 8.71
C ALA A 19 13.89 -2.85 9.27
N GLN A 20 13.85 -1.62 8.75
CA GLN A 20 14.65 -0.52 9.29
C GLN A 20 14.11 -0.08 10.65
N GLU A 21 15.00 0.40 11.52
CA GLU A 21 14.64 0.95 12.83
C GLU A 21 13.58 2.06 12.67
N GLY A 22 12.47 1.96 13.41
CA GLY A 22 11.30 2.83 13.27
C GLY A 22 10.21 2.31 12.31
N THR A 23 10.39 1.11 11.73
CA THR A 23 9.33 0.43 10.98
C THR A 23 8.32 -0.18 11.94
N LEU A 24 7.05 0.11 11.68
CA LEU A 24 5.93 -0.37 12.46
C LEU A 24 5.43 -1.71 11.89
N ILE A 25 5.59 -2.79 12.66
CA ILE A 25 5.17 -4.14 12.28
C ILE A 25 3.88 -4.45 13.07
N TYR A 26 2.82 -4.82 12.35
CA TYR A 26 1.55 -5.25 12.94
C TYR A 26 1.13 -6.60 12.38
N ASP A 27 0.61 -7.44 13.28
CA ASP A 27 0.01 -8.73 12.98
C ASP A 27 -1.51 -8.63 13.12
N ASP A 28 -2.26 -9.28 12.24
CA ASP A 28 -3.74 -9.32 12.23
C ASP A 28 -4.42 -7.96 12.44
N VAL A 29 -3.97 -6.94 11.71
CA VAL A 29 -4.49 -5.57 11.89
C VAL A 29 -5.98 -5.51 11.53
N SER A 30 -6.78 -4.98 12.46
CA SER A 30 -8.19 -4.72 12.17
C SER A 30 -8.31 -3.56 11.16
N GLY A 31 -9.34 -3.58 10.31
CA GLY A 31 -9.52 -2.52 9.30
C GLY A 31 -9.58 -1.11 9.90
N TYR A 32 -10.11 -0.97 11.11
CA TYR A 32 -10.15 0.29 11.86
C TYR A 32 -8.76 0.79 12.25
N GLU A 33 -7.93 -0.08 12.82
CA GLU A 33 -6.55 0.27 13.17
C GLU A 33 -5.76 0.67 11.93
N PHE A 34 -5.97 -0.04 10.81
CA PHE A 34 -5.29 0.27 9.56
C PHE A 34 -5.64 1.66 9.01
N GLU A 35 -6.91 2.07 9.11
CA GLU A 35 -7.33 3.43 8.75
C GLU A 35 -6.69 4.49 9.64
N GLU A 36 -6.68 4.29 10.96
CA GLU A 36 -6.08 5.23 11.90
C GLU A 36 -4.57 5.36 11.70
N PHE A 37 -3.89 4.25 11.39
CA PHE A 37 -2.47 4.28 11.05
C PHE A 37 -2.21 5.01 9.74
N ALA A 38 -3.02 4.77 8.70
CA ALA A 38 -2.86 5.48 7.44
C ALA A 38 -3.08 6.99 7.59
N LYS A 39 -4.03 7.42 8.43
CA LYS A 39 -4.25 8.84 8.74
C LYS A 39 -3.07 9.48 9.48
N LYS A 40 -2.47 8.76 10.44
CA LYS A 40 -1.34 9.26 11.25
C LYS A 40 -0.03 9.27 10.48
N LEU A 41 0.29 8.18 9.79
CA LEU A 41 1.56 7.97 9.09
C LEU A 41 1.59 8.61 7.70
N LYS A 42 0.42 8.86 7.10
CA LYS A 42 0.26 9.40 5.72
C LYS A 42 1.22 8.75 4.72
N PRO A 43 1.13 7.42 4.53
CA PRO A 43 2.01 6.74 3.60
C PRO A 43 1.70 7.15 2.15
N ASP A 44 2.76 7.46 1.39
CA ASP A 44 2.70 7.76 -0.05
C ASP A 44 2.15 6.61 -0.91
N LEU A 45 2.32 5.37 -0.44
CA LEU A 45 1.80 4.17 -1.09
C LEU A 45 1.38 3.16 -0.03
N ILE A 46 0.19 2.60 -0.21
CA ILE A 46 -0.33 1.49 0.59
C ILE A 46 -0.39 0.25 -0.29
N ALA A 47 0.08 -0.88 0.22
CA ALA A 47 0.00 -2.13 -0.50
C ALA A 47 -0.57 -3.24 0.39
N SER A 48 -1.77 -3.72 0.06
CA SER A 48 -2.50 -4.76 0.81
C SER A 48 -3.38 -5.61 -0.11
N GLY A 49 -4.35 -6.34 0.42
CA GLY A 49 -5.31 -7.15 -0.32
C GLY A 49 -6.47 -6.36 -0.94
N ILE A 50 -7.37 -7.09 -1.61
CA ILE A 50 -8.55 -6.52 -2.28
C ILE A 50 -9.55 -5.88 -1.31
N LYS A 51 -9.63 -6.41 -0.08
CA LYS A 51 -10.56 -5.96 0.96
C LYS A 51 -10.26 -4.51 1.37
N GLU A 52 -8.98 -4.16 1.46
CA GLU A 52 -8.54 -2.84 1.89
C GLU A 52 -8.49 -1.81 0.74
N LYS A 53 -8.38 -2.27 -0.51
CA LYS A 53 -8.19 -1.43 -1.70
C LYS A 53 -9.15 -0.24 -1.76
N TYR A 54 -10.44 -0.51 -1.67
CA TYR A 54 -11.46 0.52 -1.90
C TYR A 54 -11.55 1.54 -0.77
N VAL A 55 -11.15 1.18 0.44
CA VAL A 55 -11.15 2.07 1.60
C VAL A 55 -10.10 3.17 1.40
N PHE A 56 -8.87 2.78 1.06
CA PHE A 56 -7.76 3.72 0.84
C PHE A 56 -7.89 4.55 -0.43
N GLN A 57 -8.43 3.95 -1.51
CA GLN A 57 -8.72 4.70 -2.74
C GLN A 57 -9.78 5.78 -2.50
N LYS A 58 -10.81 5.53 -1.69
CA LYS A 58 -11.80 6.56 -1.31
C LYS A 58 -11.20 7.66 -0.44
N MET A 59 -10.19 7.35 0.37
CA MET A 59 -9.43 8.35 1.13
C MET A 59 -8.43 9.14 0.26
N GLY A 60 -8.25 8.74 -1.00
CA GLY A 60 -7.33 9.40 -1.93
C GLY A 60 -5.88 9.06 -1.75
N MET A 61 -5.59 7.89 -1.18
CA MET A 61 -4.24 7.37 -1.05
C MET A 61 -3.93 6.36 -2.16
N PRO A 62 -2.75 6.45 -2.79
CA PRO A 62 -2.26 5.45 -3.73
C PRO A 62 -2.26 4.05 -3.12
N PHE A 63 -2.92 3.11 -3.80
CA PHE A 63 -3.06 1.73 -3.34
C PHE A 63 -2.68 0.73 -4.42
N ARG A 64 -1.87 -0.28 -4.08
CA ARG A 64 -1.56 -1.42 -4.94
C ARG A 64 -1.89 -2.76 -4.31
N GLN A 65 -2.51 -3.66 -5.06
CA GLN A 65 -2.74 -5.03 -4.57
C GLN A 65 -1.47 -5.87 -4.70
N MET A 66 -0.84 -6.21 -3.57
CA MET A 66 0.39 -7.00 -3.56
C MET A 66 0.13 -8.52 -3.69
N HIS A 67 -1.08 -8.98 -3.37
CA HIS A 67 -1.44 -10.41 -3.43
C HIS A 67 -1.82 -10.89 -4.83
N SER A 68 -2.52 -10.05 -5.58
CA SER A 68 -3.01 -10.36 -6.93
C SER A 68 -2.23 -9.62 -8.02
N TRP A 69 -1.19 -8.88 -7.63
CA TRP A 69 -0.50 -7.90 -8.48
C TRP A 69 -1.45 -6.90 -9.17
N ASP A 70 -2.63 -6.70 -8.58
CA ASP A 70 -3.74 -5.95 -9.17
C ASP A 70 -4.07 -6.41 -10.61
N TYR A 71 -4.05 -7.73 -10.82
CA TYR A 71 -4.24 -8.42 -12.11
C TYR A 71 -3.13 -8.15 -13.15
N SER A 72 -1.97 -7.65 -12.71
CA SER A 72 -0.74 -7.56 -13.49
C SER A 72 0.18 -8.77 -13.22
N GLY A 73 1.42 -8.70 -13.71
CA GLY A 73 2.46 -9.69 -13.45
C GLY A 73 3.02 -10.34 -14.71
N PRO A 74 4.12 -11.10 -14.58
CA PRO A 74 4.80 -11.51 -13.33
C PRO A 74 5.70 -10.41 -12.73
N TYR A 75 5.88 -10.38 -11.41
CA TYR A 75 6.80 -9.43 -10.73
C TYR A 75 8.13 -10.07 -10.33
N HIS A 76 8.25 -11.41 -10.41
CA HIS A 76 9.51 -12.11 -10.18
C HIS A 76 10.37 -12.14 -11.45
N GLY A 77 11.69 -12.03 -11.26
CA GLY A 77 12.68 -12.03 -12.33
C GLY A 77 13.05 -10.63 -12.83
N TYR A 78 14.07 -10.56 -13.68
CA TYR A 78 14.56 -9.30 -14.26
C TYR A 78 13.47 -8.58 -15.07
N ASP A 79 12.68 -9.34 -15.84
CA ASP A 79 11.57 -8.78 -16.61
C ASP A 79 10.39 -8.33 -15.73
N GLY A 80 10.21 -8.99 -14.57
CA GLY A 80 9.15 -8.66 -13.63
C GLY A 80 9.40 -7.37 -12.85
N PHE A 81 10.67 -7.00 -12.63
CA PHE A 81 11.02 -5.74 -11.99
C PHE A 81 10.60 -4.52 -12.83
N ALA A 82 10.70 -4.61 -14.16
CA ALA A 82 10.24 -3.55 -15.05
C ALA A 82 8.72 -3.34 -14.94
N ILE A 83 7.95 -4.44 -14.85
CA ILE A 83 6.49 -4.39 -14.68
C ILE A 83 6.13 -3.82 -13.30
N PHE A 84 6.84 -4.26 -12.25
CA PHE A 84 6.67 -3.73 -10.90
C PHE A 84 6.92 -2.22 -10.85
N ALA A 85 8.05 -1.74 -11.39
CA ALA A 85 8.39 -0.32 -11.40
C ALA A 85 7.35 0.51 -12.15
N ARG A 86 6.90 0.03 -13.32
CA ARG A 86 5.83 0.69 -14.09
C ARG A 86 4.52 0.76 -13.31
N ASP A 87 4.13 -0.34 -12.67
CA ASP A 87 2.86 -0.40 -11.94
C ASP A 87 2.90 0.45 -10.66
N MET A 88 4.06 0.59 -10.03
CA MET A 88 4.30 1.52 -8.90
C MET A 88 4.21 2.98 -9.35
N ASP A 89 4.86 3.32 -10.46
CA ASP A 89 4.82 4.68 -11.04
C ASP A 89 3.40 5.08 -11.43
N LEU A 90 2.66 4.20 -12.12
CA LEU A 90 1.27 4.43 -12.49
C LEU A 90 0.35 4.63 -11.27
N ALA A 91 0.60 3.93 -10.17
CA ALA A 91 -0.17 4.05 -8.95
C ALA A 91 0.12 5.37 -8.22
N LEU A 92 1.40 5.76 -8.11
CA LEU A 92 1.83 6.97 -7.40
C LEU A 92 1.54 8.25 -8.20
N ASN A 93 1.93 8.28 -9.47
CA ASN A 93 1.87 9.47 -10.31
C ASN A 93 0.54 9.60 -11.10
N SER A 94 -0.50 8.88 -10.66
CA SER A 94 -1.81 8.94 -11.33
C SER A 94 -2.45 10.33 -11.16
N PRO A 95 -2.91 10.99 -12.25
CA PRO A 95 -3.55 12.30 -12.16
C PRO A 95 -4.91 12.26 -11.43
N THR A 96 -5.48 11.07 -11.23
CA THR A 96 -6.73 10.84 -10.49
C THR A 96 -6.65 11.32 -9.05
N TRP A 97 -5.49 11.28 -8.40
CA TRP A 97 -5.32 11.77 -7.02
C TRP A 97 -5.58 13.27 -6.90
N ASN A 98 -5.28 14.05 -7.95
CA ASN A 98 -5.53 15.49 -7.98
C ASN A 98 -7.01 15.83 -8.23
N LEU A 99 -7.82 14.87 -8.69
CA LEU A 99 -9.23 15.06 -9.05
C LEU A 99 -10.21 14.73 -7.90
N ILE A 100 -9.70 14.34 -6.73
CA ILE A 100 -10.53 13.90 -5.60
C ILE A 100 -11.31 15.05 -4.97
N LYS A 101 -10.72 16.26 -4.95
CA LYS A 101 -11.41 17.46 -4.47
C LYS A 101 -12.22 18.05 -5.61
N ALA A 102 -13.54 18.05 -5.43
CA ALA A 102 -14.43 18.72 -6.37
C ALA A 102 -14.09 20.21 -6.47
N PRO A 103 -14.07 20.80 -7.69
CA PRO A 103 -13.63 22.18 -7.90
C PRO A 103 -14.49 23.21 -7.16
N TRP A 104 -15.78 22.92 -6.94
CA TRP A 104 -16.67 23.78 -6.17
C TRP A 104 -16.46 23.73 -4.64
N LYS A 105 -15.66 22.78 -4.14
CA LYS A 105 -15.23 22.74 -2.73
C LYS A 105 -13.83 23.31 -2.52
N GLN A 106 -13.10 23.69 -3.59
CA GLN A 106 -11.80 24.38 -3.51
C GLN A 106 -11.94 25.90 -3.43
N ALA A 107 -13.07 26.46 -3.82
CA ALA A 107 -13.32 27.90 -3.89
C ALA A 107 -13.93 28.50 -2.61
N SER A 108 -13.81 27.84 -1.46
CA SER A 108 -14.23 28.36 -0.15
C SER A 108 -13.10 28.26 0.87
#